data_AF-A0A517WKX9-F1
#
_entry.id   AF-A0A517WKX9-F1
#
_cell.length_a   1.000
_cell.length_b   1.000
_cell.length_c   1.000
_cell.angle_alpha   90.00
_cell.angle_beta   90.00
_cell.angle_gamma   90.00
#
_symmetry.space_group_name_H-M   'P 1'
#
loop_
_entity.id
_entity.type
_entity.pdbx_description
1 polymer ?
#
loop_
_entity_poly.entity_id
_entity_poly.type
_entity_poly.pdbx_seq_one_letter_code
_entity_poly.pdbx_strand_id
1 'polypeptide(L)'
;MRVYSRFLFVILLWIPVPHTYGNNTRFLPGDAFYYIRLNLSEIQKIQNVESPLFSYGNHWNGGFGCGYWGFDELQLLQMPGETRSALLDTYRELQPEIEKNPNLLGKMSVFIYNKQYDWQKYGLGLQYNENWIDESVDLGMSRDYARLESFVEKSGSIIQNWKYSKDIPPLKVDLPERSREKKRSWTAHPVRLNCDQCQLLIIPDREFDHYVQPRDGSKVIRIVDGKRSVFRHLKGKWVVDSGQK
;
A
#
# COMPACT_ATOMS: atom_id res chain seq x y z
N MET A 1 51.67 47.81 1.84
CA MET A 1 50.23 47.51 1.84
C MET A 1 49.88 46.80 0.55
N ARG A 2 49.66 45.48 0.59
CA ARG A 2 49.24 44.65 -0.54
C ARG A 2 47.93 43.97 -0.17
N VAL A 3 46.91 44.26 -0.97
CA VAL A 3 45.60 43.61 -1.02
C VAL A 3 45.75 42.28 -1.76
N TYR A 4 45.23 41.18 -1.21
CA TYR A 4 44.68 39.96 -1.85
C TYR A 4 44.34 39.01 -0.67
N SER A 5 43.26 39.18 0.10
CA SER A 5 41.86 38.85 -0.20
C SER A 5 41.66 37.75 -1.24
N ARG A 6 40.95 36.69 -0.81
CA ARG A 6 40.27 35.64 -1.61
C ARG A 6 41.07 34.40 -2.03
N PHE A 7 41.49 33.59 -1.06
CA PHE A 7 41.78 32.15 -1.30
C PHE A 7 41.33 31.26 -0.12
N LEU A 8 40.18 31.57 0.47
CA LEU A 8 39.69 30.87 1.65
C LEU A 8 38.18 30.66 1.58
N PHE A 9 37.65 30.23 0.43
CA PHE A 9 36.22 29.96 0.30
C PHE A 9 35.85 29.02 -0.87
N VAL A 10 36.58 27.92 -1.06
CA VAL A 10 36.14 26.86 -2.02
C VAL A 10 36.27 25.42 -1.46
N ILE A 11 36.80 25.21 -0.25
CA ILE A 11 36.96 23.85 0.31
C ILE A 11 35.79 23.44 1.25
N LEU A 12 34.89 24.35 1.62
CA LEU A 12 33.76 24.07 2.52
C LEU A 12 32.46 23.62 1.84
N LEU A 13 32.46 23.41 0.51
CA LEU A 13 31.30 22.85 -0.22
C LEU A 13 31.46 21.37 -0.58
N TRP A 14 32.43 20.68 0.03
CA TRP A 14 32.47 19.23 0.14
C TRP A 14 31.88 18.78 1.48
N ILE A 15 30.73 19.35 1.86
CA ILE A 15 29.87 18.67 2.82
C ILE A 15 29.36 17.44 2.07
N PRO A 16 29.68 16.20 2.49
CA PRO A 16 29.01 15.04 1.94
C PRO A 16 27.53 15.28 2.16
N VAL A 17 26.79 15.48 1.07
CA VAL A 17 25.33 15.48 1.12
C VAL A 17 24.98 14.21 1.88
N PRO A 18 24.25 14.29 3.01
CA PRO A 18 23.87 13.07 3.72
C PRO A 18 23.23 12.17 2.68
N HIS A 19 23.75 10.94 2.55
CA HIS A 19 23.20 9.97 1.63
C HIS A 19 21.72 9.86 1.99
N THR A 20 20.84 10.36 1.13
CA THR A 20 19.41 10.12 1.25
C THR A 20 19.24 8.66 0.89
N TYR A 21 19.26 7.80 1.90
CA TYR A 21 18.88 6.41 1.75
C TYR A 21 17.40 6.40 1.39
N GLY A 22 17.12 6.24 0.10
CA GLY A 22 15.79 5.87 -0.36
C GLY A 22 15.54 4.44 0.09
N ASN A 23 14.49 4.24 0.86
CA ASN A 23 13.97 2.91 1.13
C ASN A 23 12.83 2.68 0.16
N ASN A 24 12.90 1.57 -0.58
CA ASN A 24 11.76 1.05 -1.34
C ASN A 24 11.20 -0.12 -0.52
N THR A 25 10.45 0.21 0.52
CA THR A 25 9.81 -0.77 1.38
C THR A 25 8.65 -1.44 0.63
N ARG A 26 8.61 -2.75 0.76
CA ARG A 26 7.45 -3.56 0.40
C ARG A 26 6.50 -3.57 1.59
N PHE A 27 5.64 -4.58 1.71
CA PHE A 27 4.82 -4.70 2.89
C PHE A 27 5.67 -4.96 4.13
N LEU A 28 5.44 -4.19 5.18
CA LEU A 28 6.00 -4.42 6.51
C LEU A 28 4.89 -4.87 7.47
N PRO A 29 5.16 -5.75 8.46
CA PRO A 29 4.15 -6.23 9.42
C PRO A 29 3.45 -5.12 10.23
N GLY A 30 4.07 -3.93 10.33
CA GLY A 30 3.48 -2.74 10.94
C GLY A 30 2.49 -1.98 10.03
N ASP A 31 2.39 -2.34 8.76
CA ASP A 31 1.53 -1.65 7.80
C ASP A 31 0.05 -2.00 8.06
N ALA A 32 -0.82 -1.00 7.96
CA ALA A 32 -2.27 -1.14 8.14
C ALA A 32 -2.95 -1.89 6.99
N PHE A 33 -2.31 -1.98 5.83
CA PHE A 33 -2.83 -2.64 4.64
C PHE A 33 -1.74 -3.29 3.81
N TYR A 34 -2.17 -4.24 2.97
CA TYR A 34 -1.39 -4.77 1.87
C TYR A 34 -1.98 -4.25 0.56
N TYR A 35 -1.13 -3.72 -0.34
CA TYR A 35 -1.58 -3.14 -1.60
C TYR A 35 -1.22 -4.04 -2.76
N ILE A 36 -2.16 -4.26 -3.67
CA ILE A 36 -1.99 -5.08 -4.88
C ILE A 36 -2.55 -4.36 -6.09
N ARG A 37 -2.07 -4.77 -7.27
CA ARG A 37 -2.57 -4.30 -8.55
C ARG A 37 -2.93 -5.48 -9.44
N LEU A 38 -4.14 -5.47 -9.95
CA LEU A 38 -4.70 -6.61 -10.69
C LEU A 38 -5.17 -6.20 -12.08
N ASN A 39 -4.74 -6.93 -13.11
CA ASN A 39 -5.34 -6.94 -14.45
C ASN A 39 -6.26 -8.15 -14.63
N LEU A 40 -6.98 -8.19 -15.76
CA LEU A 40 -7.88 -9.29 -16.10
C LEU A 40 -7.21 -10.66 -16.04
N SER A 41 -5.99 -10.78 -16.56
CA SER A 41 -5.27 -12.06 -16.62
C SER A 41 -4.88 -12.57 -15.23
N GLU A 42 -4.50 -11.68 -14.32
CA GLU A 42 -4.17 -11.99 -12.92
C GLU A 42 -5.43 -12.45 -12.17
N ILE A 43 -6.56 -11.77 -12.38
CA ILE A 43 -7.84 -12.13 -11.75
C ILE A 43 -8.37 -13.47 -12.29
N GLN A 44 -8.20 -13.75 -13.57
CA GLN A 44 -8.60 -15.02 -14.18
C GLN A 44 -7.81 -16.19 -13.62
N LYS A 45 -6.49 -16.03 -13.42
CA LYS A 45 -5.62 -17.07 -12.84
C LYS A 45 -6.06 -17.49 -11.44
N ILE A 46 -6.57 -16.56 -10.63
CA ILE A 46 -6.96 -16.87 -9.26
C ILE A 46 -8.36 -17.50 -9.14
N GLN A 47 -9.21 -17.48 -10.20
CA GLN A 47 -10.62 -17.91 -10.10
C GLN A 47 -10.83 -19.33 -9.56
N ASN A 48 -9.86 -20.22 -9.80
CA ASN A 48 -9.90 -21.62 -9.36
C ASN A 48 -8.83 -21.94 -8.30
N VAL A 49 -8.27 -20.92 -7.65
CA VAL A 49 -7.26 -21.07 -6.60
C VAL A 49 -7.89 -20.67 -5.28
N GLU A 50 -7.93 -21.63 -4.34
CA GLU A 50 -8.51 -21.40 -3.01
C GLU A 50 -7.69 -20.39 -2.20
N SER A 51 -6.36 -20.49 -2.28
CA SER A 51 -5.44 -19.61 -1.54
C SER A 51 -4.44 -18.91 -2.48
N PRO A 52 -4.88 -17.89 -3.23
CA PRO A 52 -4.05 -17.23 -4.23
C PRO A 52 -2.92 -16.42 -3.61
N LEU A 53 -1.86 -16.27 -4.41
CA LEU A 53 -0.69 -15.48 -4.09
C LEU A 53 -0.75 -14.14 -4.83
N PHE A 54 -0.51 -13.05 -4.10
CA PHE A 54 -0.53 -11.70 -4.64
C PHE A 54 0.80 -10.99 -4.41
N SER A 55 1.40 -10.52 -5.50
CA SER A 55 2.57 -9.66 -5.43
C SER A 55 2.20 -8.26 -4.93
N TYR A 56 3.07 -7.68 -4.10
CA TYR A 56 2.92 -6.32 -3.60
C TYR A 56 2.92 -5.33 -4.77
N GLY A 57 1.93 -4.46 -4.79
CA GLY A 57 1.81 -3.39 -5.76
C GLY A 57 2.83 -2.31 -5.46
N ASN A 58 3.89 -2.19 -6.26
CA ASN A 58 4.75 -1.01 -6.13
C ASN A 58 3.96 0.22 -6.59
N HIS A 59 3.82 1.19 -5.67
CA HIS A 59 3.11 2.44 -5.93
C HIS A 59 4.05 3.52 -6.51
N TRP A 60 5.35 3.43 -6.21
CA TRP A 60 6.42 4.28 -6.75
C TRP A 60 7.01 3.76 -8.07
N ASN A 61 7.20 4.69 -9.03
CA ASN A 61 7.93 4.45 -10.26
C ASN A 61 9.36 5.04 -10.13
N GLY A 62 10.27 4.32 -9.45
CA GLY A 62 11.70 4.38 -9.79
C GLY A 62 12.69 4.89 -8.74
N GLY A 63 13.84 4.21 -8.73
CA GLY A 63 15.09 4.57 -8.07
C GLY A 63 16.06 3.39 -8.16
N PHE A 64 16.88 3.32 -9.23
CA PHE A 64 17.97 2.34 -9.34
C PHE A 64 18.90 2.48 -8.12
N GLY A 65 19.13 1.39 -7.36
CA GLY A 65 20.09 1.35 -6.25
C GLY A 65 19.52 1.50 -4.84
N CYS A 66 18.20 1.58 -4.66
CA CYS A 66 17.57 1.53 -3.33
C CYS A 66 17.30 0.07 -2.93
N GLY A 67 17.63 -0.32 -1.70
CA GLY A 67 17.38 -1.67 -1.20
C GLY A 67 15.89 -1.93 -1.04
N TYR A 68 15.43 -3.11 -1.47
CA TYR A 68 14.06 -3.57 -1.22
C TYR A 68 13.99 -4.28 0.13
N TRP A 69 13.08 -3.83 1.00
CA TRP A 69 12.92 -4.35 2.36
C TRP A 69 11.46 -4.65 2.65
N GLY A 70 11.15 -5.83 3.19
CA GLY A 70 9.78 -6.26 3.48
C GLY A 70 9.35 -7.45 2.62
N PHE A 71 8.06 -7.78 2.69
CA PHE A 71 7.47 -8.95 2.04
C PHE A 71 6.88 -8.58 0.68
N ASP A 72 7.30 -9.31 -0.35
CA ASP A 72 6.86 -9.12 -1.73
C ASP A 72 5.53 -9.80 -2.06
N GLU A 73 5.12 -10.76 -1.23
CA GLU A 73 4.00 -11.64 -1.53
C GLU A 73 3.10 -11.83 -0.31
N LEU A 74 1.79 -11.77 -0.56
CA LEU A 74 0.73 -12.12 0.36
C LEU A 74 -0.01 -13.33 -0.19
N GLN A 75 -0.10 -14.39 0.60
CA GLN A 75 -1.01 -15.49 0.34
C GLN A 75 -2.32 -15.22 1.08
N LEU A 76 -3.41 -15.02 0.33
CA LEU A 76 -4.74 -14.84 0.91
C LEU A 76 -5.39 -16.22 1.05
N LEU A 77 -5.48 -16.73 2.27
CA LEU A 77 -5.94 -18.07 2.58
C LEU A 77 -7.46 -18.18 2.47
N GLN A 78 -7.95 -19.32 1.97
CA GLN A 78 -9.36 -19.69 1.97
C GLN A 78 -10.27 -18.61 1.35
N MET A 79 -9.85 -18.06 0.22
CA MET A 79 -10.61 -17.05 -0.50
C MET A 79 -11.92 -17.68 -1.01
N PRO A 80 -13.10 -17.17 -0.63
CA PRO A 80 -14.38 -17.71 -1.12
C PRO A 80 -14.54 -17.50 -2.62
N GLY A 81 -15.29 -18.39 -3.29
CA GLY A 81 -15.60 -18.25 -4.71
C GLY A 81 -16.32 -16.94 -5.04
N GLU A 82 -17.21 -16.52 -4.15
CA GLU A 82 -17.96 -15.27 -4.22
C GLU A 82 -17.02 -14.06 -4.23
N THR A 83 -15.97 -14.05 -3.40
CA THR A 83 -14.97 -12.98 -3.38
C THR A 83 -14.19 -12.94 -4.70
N ARG A 84 -13.84 -14.10 -5.26
CA ARG A 84 -13.14 -14.19 -6.55
C ARG A 84 -14.01 -13.70 -7.71
N SER A 85 -15.29 -14.07 -7.74
CA SER A 85 -16.25 -13.58 -8.72
C SER A 85 -16.48 -12.09 -8.58
N ALA A 86 -16.65 -11.59 -7.35
CA ALA A 86 -16.82 -10.15 -7.09
C ALA A 86 -15.63 -9.31 -7.56
N LEU A 87 -14.39 -9.83 -7.47
CA LEU A 87 -13.22 -9.17 -8.05
C LEU A 87 -13.25 -9.12 -9.58
N LEU A 88 -13.64 -10.22 -10.22
CA LEU A 88 -13.76 -10.29 -11.67
C LEU A 88 -14.83 -9.32 -12.19
N ASP A 89 -15.99 -9.30 -11.55
CA ASP A 89 -17.09 -8.41 -11.91
C ASP A 89 -16.71 -6.94 -11.67
N THR A 90 -16.01 -6.67 -10.55
CA THR A 90 -15.46 -5.33 -10.27
C THR A 90 -14.49 -4.88 -11.35
N TYR A 91 -13.57 -5.75 -11.79
CA TYR A 91 -12.64 -5.38 -12.87
C TYR A 91 -13.38 -5.10 -14.18
N ARG A 92 -14.36 -5.94 -14.55
CA ARG A 92 -15.15 -5.74 -15.78
C ARG A 92 -15.91 -4.42 -15.75
N GLU A 93 -16.50 -4.06 -14.61
CA GLU A 93 -17.17 -2.77 -14.44
C GLU A 93 -16.19 -1.60 -14.59
N LEU A 94 -15.00 -1.71 -13.98
CA LEU A 94 -13.99 -0.67 -14.02
C LEU A 94 -13.18 -0.64 -15.32
N GLN A 95 -13.29 -1.65 -16.19
CA GLN A 95 -12.49 -1.79 -17.39
C GLN A 95 -12.49 -0.51 -18.27
N PRO A 96 -13.65 0.14 -18.54
CA PRO A 96 -13.65 1.38 -19.32
C PRO A 96 -12.90 2.53 -18.65
N GLU A 97 -12.90 2.61 -17.31
CA GLU A 97 -12.15 3.63 -16.55
C GLU A 97 -10.65 3.31 -16.56
N ILE A 98 -10.30 2.03 -16.40
CA ILE A 98 -8.93 1.51 -16.42
C ILE A 98 -8.27 1.74 -17.79
N GLU A 99 -8.98 1.49 -18.89
CA GLU A 99 -8.45 1.66 -20.25
C GLU A 99 -8.29 3.13 -20.64
N LYS A 100 -9.15 4.02 -20.11
CA LYS A 100 -9.06 5.46 -20.36
C LYS A 100 -7.96 6.15 -19.56
N ASN A 101 -7.58 5.60 -18.41
CA ASN A 101 -6.58 6.21 -17.53
C ASN A 101 -5.20 5.55 -17.71
N PRO A 102 -4.25 6.21 -18.41
CA PRO A 102 -2.93 5.63 -18.67
C PRO A 102 -2.12 5.36 -17.40
N ASN A 103 -2.39 6.06 -16.30
CA ASN A 103 -1.67 5.87 -15.03
C ASN A 103 -1.94 4.48 -14.41
N LEU A 104 -3.10 3.90 -14.72
CA LEU A 104 -3.51 2.58 -14.22
C LEU A 104 -2.80 1.43 -14.93
N LEU A 105 -2.21 1.65 -16.11
CA LEU A 105 -1.47 0.64 -16.87
C LEU A 105 -2.26 -0.69 -17.00
N GLY A 106 -3.58 -0.60 -17.25
CA GLY A 106 -4.44 -1.79 -17.39
C GLY A 106 -4.71 -2.55 -16.08
N LYS A 107 -4.44 -1.95 -14.92
CA LYS A 107 -4.60 -2.59 -13.60
C LYS A 107 -5.48 -1.76 -12.67
N MET A 108 -6.38 -2.42 -11.94
CA MET A 108 -7.09 -1.81 -10.81
C MET A 108 -6.23 -1.85 -9.54
N SER A 109 -6.44 -0.86 -8.68
CA SER A 109 -5.77 -0.74 -7.38
C SER A 109 -6.65 -1.36 -6.29
N VAL A 110 -6.09 -2.29 -5.52
CA VAL A 110 -6.82 -3.01 -4.46
C VAL A 110 -6.03 -2.93 -3.16
N PHE A 111 -6.70 -2.46 -2.11
CA PHE A 111 -6.17 -2.38 -0.76
C PHE A 111 -6.80 -3.48 0.09
N ILE A 112 -5.97 -4.28 0.75
CA ILE A 112 -6.40 -5.33 1.66
C ILE A 112 -6.19 -4.80 3.08
N TYR A 113 -7.28 -4.50 3.76
CA TYR A 113 -7.29 -4.05 5.15
C TYR A 113 -7.87 -5.12 6.05
N ASN A 114 -7.60 -5.01 7.36
CA ASN A 114 -8.38 -5.73 8.36
C ASN A 114 -9.90 -5.50 8.15
N LYS A 115 -10.71 -6.53 8.35
CA LYS A 115 -12.17 -6.49 8.12
C LYS A 115 -12.88 -5.37 8.89
N GLN A 116 -12.38 -5.02 10.07
CA GLN A 116 -12.91 -3.99 10.95
C GLN A 116 -12.37 -2.56 10.67
N TYR A 117 -11.49 -2.39 9.68
CA TYR A 117 -10.94 -1.08 9.35
C TYR A 117 -12.04 -0.11 8.88
N ASP A 118 -12.14 1.05 9.55
CA ASP A 118 -13.11 2.10 9.24
C ASP A 118 -12.53 3.07 8.20
N TRP A 119 -12.51 2.62 6.95
CA TRP A 119 -11.99 3.39 5.83
C TRP A 119 -12.81 4.66 5.53
N GLN A 120 -14.06 4.75 5.99
CA GLN A 120 -14.89 5.94 5.81
C GLN A 120 -14.49 7.06 6.77
N LYS A 121 -14.08 6.70 7.99
CA LYS A 121 -13.54 7.64 8.98
C LYS A 121 -12.09 8.03 8.67
N TYR A 122 -11.26 7.05 8.32
CA TYR A 122 -9.81 7.25 8.24
C TYR A 122 -9.30 7.52 6.82
N GLY A 123 -10.00 7.07 5.79
CA GLY A 123 -9.54 7.10 4.39
C GLY A 123 -8.78 5.84 3.97
N LEU A 124 -8.21 5.85 2.77
CA LEU A 124 -7.38 4.76 2.23
C LEU A 124 -5.93 5.22 2.09
N GLY A 125 -4.96 4.31 2.12
CA GLY A 125 -3.53 4.65 1.96
C GLY A 125 -2.82 5.15 3.22
N LEU A 126 -3.50 5.15 4.38
CA LEU A 126 -2.86 5.39 5.67
C LEU A 126 -2.11 4.14 6.11
N GLN A 127 -0.78 4.16 5.99
CA GLN A 127 0.06 2.97 6.05
C GLN A 127 0.51 2.59 7.45
N TYR A 128 0.88 3.53 8.33
CA TYR A 128 1.72 3.18 9.48
C TYR A 128 1.07 3.39 10.84
N ASN A 129 1.39 2.46 11.75
CA ASN A 129 1.35 2.66 13.19
C ASN A 129 2.72 3.10 13.72
N GLU A 130 2.82 3.60 14.96
CA GLU A 130 4.11 4.09 15.52
C GLU A 130 5.19 3.00 15.68
N ASN A 131 4.85 1.72 15.57
CA ASN A 131 5.77 0.61 15.86
C ASN A 131 6.58 0.14 14.64
N TRP A 132 6.37 0.75 13.47
CA TRP A 132 6.99 0.29 12.20
C TRP A 132 8.53 0.28 12.21
N ILE A 133 9.18 1.16 12.99
CA ILE A 133 10.63 1.17 13.13
C ILE A 133 11.11 -0.10 13.82
N ASP A 134 10.45 -0.49 14.90
CA ASP A 134 10.83 -1.66 15.68
C ASP A 134 10.58 -2.95 14.87
N GLU A 135 9.47 -3.02 14.14
CA GLU A 135 9.17 -4.12 13.19
C GLU A 135 10.22 -4.21 12.07
N SER A 136 10.66 -3.07 11.54
CA SER A 136 11.72 -3.01 10.52
C SER A 136 13.08 -3.47 11.07
N VAL A 137 13.39 -3.10 12.31
CA VAL A 137 14.61 -3.52 13.01
C VAL A 137 14.57 -5.00 13.35
N ASP A 138 13.41 -5.55 13.70
CA ASP A 138 13.22 -6.98 13.93
C ASP A 138 13.36 -7.77 12.64
N LEU A 139 12.99 -7.16 11.50
CA LEU A 139 13.35 -7.63 10.16
C LEU A 139 14.85 -7.47 9.89
N GLY A 140 15.68 -6.95 10.78
CA GLY A 140 17.13 -6.84 10.56
C GLY A 140 17.55 -5.65 9.69
N MET A 141 16.65 -4.70 9.47
CA MET A 141 17.03 -3.37 8.98
C MET A 141 17.83 -2.66 10.08
N SER A 142 18.89 -1.94 9.72
CA SER A 142 19.53 -1.05 10.70
C SER A 142 18.56 0.06 11.08
N ARG A 143 18.42 0.34 12.38
CA ARG A 143 17.61 1.47 12.86
C ARG A 143 18.04 2.78 12.24
N ASP A 144 19.34 2.96 12.01
CA ASP A 144 19.92 4.17 11.40
C ASP A 144 19.51 4.36 9.93
N TYR A 145 19.13 3.27 9.25
CA TYR A 145 18.65 3.27 7.86
C TYR A 145 17.13 3.14 7.75
N ALA A 146 16.41 2.88 8.85
CA ALA A 146 14.95 2.90 8.86
C ALA A 146 14.46 4.33 8.60
N ARG A 147 13.72 4.50 7.50
CA ARG A 147 13.09 5.76 7.06
C ARG A 147 11.66 5.47 6.69
N LEU A 148 10.77 6.37 7.11
CA LEU A 148 9.35 6.30 6.81
C LEU A 148 9.16 6.54 5.31
N GLU A 149 8.57 5.59 4.61
CA GLU A 149 8.18 5.76 3.21
C GLU A 149 6.66 5.91 3.15
N SER A 150 6.16 7.14 3.08
CA SER A 150 4.70 7.34 3.06
C SER A 150 4.12 6.89 1.72
N PHE A 151 3.09 6.03 1.77
CA PHE A 151 2.31 5.64 0.59
C PHE A 151 1.63 6.81 -0.15
N VAL A 152 1.45 7.93 0.56
CA VAL A 152 0.76 9.14 0.12
C VAL A 152 1.73 10.31 0.16
N GLU A 153 1.60 11.23 -0.79
CA GLU A 153 2.65 12.24 -1.04
C GLU A 153 2.27 13.63 -0.52
N LYS A 154 0.98 13.96 -0.43
CA LYS A 154 0.58 15.31 0.00
C LYS A 154 0.74 15.46 1.51
N SER A 155 1.25 16.61 1.92
CA SER A 155 1.47 16.95 3.33
C SER A 155 0.23 16.76 4.19
N GLY A 156 -0.95 17.14 3.71
CA GLY A 156 -2.22 16.92 4.41
C GLY A 156 -2.53 15.44 4.66
N SER A 157 -2.24 14.57 3.70
CA SER A 157 -2.41 13.12 3.82
C SER A 157 -1.39 12.51 4.77
N ILE A 158 -0.15 12.97 4.73
CA ILE A 158 0.92 12.55 5.66
C ILE A 158 0.55 12.94 7.11
N ILE A 159 0.07 14.16 7.32
CA ILE A 159 -0.39 14.62 8.64
C ILE A 159 -1.55 13.75 9.14
N GLN A 160 -2.49 13.40 8.27
CA GLN A 160 -3.60 12.52 8.61
C GLN A 160 -3.13 11.10 8.97
N ASN A 161 -2.15 10.56 8.23
CA ASN A 161 -1.51 9.29 8.53
C ASN A 161 -0.89 9.30 9.94
N TRP A 162 -0.14 10.35 10.27
CA TRP A 162 0.48 10.49 11.59
C TRP A 162 -0.56 10.69 12.69
N LYS A 163 -1.61 11.47 12.44
CA LYS A 163 -2.67 11.73 13.41
C LYS A 163 -3.36 10.46 13.88
N TYR A 164 -3.60 9.51 12.97
CA TYR A 164 -4.35 8.28 13.25
C TYR A 164 -3.47 7.04 13.40
N SER A 165 -2.14 7.20 13.43
CA SER A 165 -1.20 6.06 13.49
C SER A 165 -1.41 5.16 14.70
N LYS A 166 -1.86 5.70 15.85
CA LYS A 166 -2.19 4.91 17.05
C LYS A 166 -3.57 4.26 17.00
N ASP A 167 -4.47 4.83 16.19
CA ASP A 167 -5.87 4.41 16.13
C ASP A 167 -6.08 3.28 15.10
N ILE A 168 -5.17 3.15 14.14
CA ILE A 168 -5.24 2.18 13.05
C ILE A 168 -4.34 0.97 13.38
N PRO A 169 -4.91 -0.22 13.63
CA PRO A 169 -4.11 -1.40 13.92
C PRO A 169 -3.37 -1.90 12.66
N PRO A 170 -2.21 -2.57 12.82
CA PRO A 170 -1.52 -3.23 11.71
C PRO A 170 -2.40 -4.31 11.09
N LEU A 171 -2.18 -4.61 9.81
CA LEU A 171 -2.80 -5.74 9.13
C LEU A 171 -2.42 -7.04 9.83
N LYS A 172 -3.43 -7.83 10.23
CA LYS A 172 -3.22 -9.06 11.00
C LYS A 172 -2.76 -10.20 10.08
N VAL A 173 -1.47 -10.24 9.80
CA VAL A 173 -0.85 -11.29 8.99
C VAL A 173 -0.06 -12.28 9.83
N ASP A 174 -0.01 -13.52 9.38
CA ASP A 174 0.93 -14.52 9.88
C ASP A 174 2.25 -14.37 9.12
N LEU A 175 3.32 -14.14 9.87
CA LEU A 175 4.67 -14.03 9.31
C LEU A 175 5.27 -15.42 9.10
N PRO A 176 6.01 -15.64 8.01
CA PRO A 176 6.71 -16.91 7.81
C PRO A 176 7.81 -17.11 8.86
N GLU A 177 8.10 -18.38 9.16
CA GLU A 177 9.22 -18.72 10.04
C GLU A 177 10.53 -18.18 9.49
N ARG A 178 11.29 -17.48 10.35
CA ARG A 178 12.57 -16.88 9.98
C ARG A 178 13.69 -17.85 10.34
N SER A 179 14.47 -18.28 9.35
CA SER A 179 15.75 -18.93 9.61
C SER A 179 16.68 -17.92 10.29
N ARG A 180 17.09 -18.22 11.53
CA ARG A 180 18.04 -17.39 12.30
C ARG A 180 19.41 -17.22 11.62
N GLU A 181 19.72 -18.08 10.65
CA GLU A 181 21.02 -18.16 9.99
C GLU A 181 21.12 -17.28 8.73
N LYS A 182 19.99 -16.95 8.09
CA LYS A 182 19.98 -16.17 6.83
C LYS A 182 19.50 -14.74 7.08
N LYS A 183 20.42 -13.85 7.49
CA LYS A 183 20.16 -12.42 7.71
C LYS A 183 19.75 -11.60 6.46
N ARG A 184 19.70 -12.18 5.26
CA ARG A 184 19.67 -11.42 3.98
C ARG A 184 18.73 -11.91 2.87
N SER A 185 17.74 -12.76 3.16
CA SER A 185 16.81 -13.23 2.12
C SER A 185 15.36 -13.10 2.61
N TRP A 186 14.83 -11.88 2.48
CA TRP A 186 13.49 -11.50 2.97
C TRP A 186 12.34 -11.88 2.02
N THR A 187 12.60 -12.73 1.03
CA THR A 187 11.68 -13.02 -0.08
C THR A 187 11.29 -14.49 -0.21
N ALA A 188 11.72 -15.37 0.70
CA ALA A 188 11.53 -16.80 0.52
C ALA A 188 10.09 -17.30 0.75
N HIS A 189 9.30 -16.60 1.56
CA HIS A 189 7.96 -17.05 1.93
C HIS A 189 6.98 -15.86 2.05
N PRO A 190 5.73 -16.04 1.58
CA PRO A 190 4.72 -14.99 1.68
C PRO A 190 4.25 -14.80 3.12
N VAL A 191 3.82 -13.59 3.44
CA VAL A 191 2.94 -13.38 4.59
C VAL A 191 1.58 -13.99 4.29
N ARG A 192 0.86 -14.43 5.32
CA ARG A 192 -0.45 -15.09 5.15
C ARG A 192 -1.55 -14.31 5.86
N LEU A 193 -2.74 -14.31 5.28
CA LEU A 193 -3.93 -13.67 5.84
C LEU A 193 -5.15 -14.50 5.49
N ASN A 194 -6.01 -14.81 6.44
CA ASN A 194 -7.28 -15.46 6.13
C ASN A 194 -8.25 -14.45 5.49
N CYS A 195 -8.90 -14.85 4.39
CA CYS A 195 -9.76 -13.95 3.64
C CYS A 195 -10.96 -13.43 4.48
N ASP A 196 -11.45 -14.22 5.43
CA ASP A 196 -12.55 -13.87 6.34
C ASP A 196 -12.18 -12.79 7.38
N GLN A 197 -10.88 -12.52 7.55
CA GLN A 197 -10.34 -11.49 8.45
C GLN A 197 -10.08 -10.16 7.76
N CYS A 198 -10.32 -10.06 6.45
CA CYS A 198 -9.99 -8.89 5.66
C CYS A 198 -11.21 -8.27 4.94
N GLN A 199 -11.01 -7.06 4.43
CA GLN A 199 -11.87 -6.45 3.43
C GLN A 199 -11.00 -5.91 2.30
N LEU A 200 -11.52 -5.97 1.08
CA LEU A 200 -10.86 -5.48 -0.12
C LEU A 200 -11.51 -4.16 -0.50
N LEU A 201 -10.72 -3.10 -0.59
CA LEU A 201 -11.15 -1.77 -1.05
C LEU A 201 -10.51 -1.51 -2.40
N ILE A 202 -11.32 -1.42 -3.44
CA ILE A 202 -10.89 -1.24 -4.83
C ILE A 202 -11.18 0.21 -5.24
N ILE A 203 -10.20 0.84 -5.87
CA ILE A 203 -10.33 2.17 -6.46
C ILE A 203 -9.90 2.14 -7.95
N PRO A 204 -10.57 2.90 -8.82
CA PRO A 204 -10.21 3.03 -10.23
C PRO A 204 -9.20 4.18 -10.46
N ASP A 205 -8.23 4.34 -9.57
CA ASP A 205 -7.31 5.47 -9.60
C ASP A 205 -5.98 5.13 -8.89
N ARG A 206 -4.95 5.94 -9.15
CA ARG A 206 -3.65 5.95 -8.45
C ARG A 206 -3.37 7.26 -7.73
N GLU A 207 -4.27 8.24 -7.78
CA GLU A 207 -4.20 9.45 -6.98
C GLU A 207 -4.70 9.18 -5.54
N PHE A 208 -3.91 8.43 -4.77
CA PHE A 208 -4.31 7.91 -3.44
C PHE A 208 -4.67 9.00 -2.44
N ASP A 209 -4.04 10.17 -2.53
CA ASP A 209 -4.34 11.31 -1.66
C ASP A 209 -5.83 11.71 -1.70
N HIS A 210 -6.53 11.51 -2.82
CA HIS A 210 -7.95 11.82 -2.97
C HIS A 210 -8.87 10.78 -2.30
N TYR A 211 -8.30 9.72 -1.72
CA TYR A 211 -9.01 8.72 -0.94
C TYR A 211 -8.62 8.75 0.54
N VAL A 212 -7.52 9.44 0.88
CA VAL A 212 -7.24 9.90 2.26
C VAL A 212 -8.14 11.07 2.62
N GLN A 213 -8.25 12.02 1.70
CA GLN A 213 -9.11 13.20 1.79
C GLN A 213 -10.11 13.18 0.63
N PRO A 214 -11.25 12.47 0.80
CA PRO A 214 -12.22 12.23 -0.26
C PRO A 214 -12.76 13.51 -0.88
N ARG A 215 -12.81 13.52 -2.22
CA ARG A 215 -13.48 14.56 -2.99
C ARG A 215 -14.86 14.07 -3.40
N ASP A 216 -15.78 15.00 -3.62
CA ASP A 216 -17.07 14.63 -4.18
C ASP A 216 -16.89 13.96 -5.54
N GLY A 217 -17.56 12.81 -5.72
CA GLY A 217 -17.42 11.94 -6.89
C GLY A 217 -16.45 10.77 -6.71
N SER A 218 -15.57 10.77 -5.69
CA SER A 218 -14.69 9.62 -5.42
C SER A 218 -15.49 8.34 -5.25
N LYS A 219 -15.01 7.24 -5.85
CA LYS A 219 -15.68 5.93 -5.89
C LYS A 219 -14.80 4.88 -5.22
N VAL A 220 -15.36 4.15 -4.25
CA VAL A 220 -14.71 3.01 -3.61
C VAL A 220 -15.63 1.80 -3.75
N ILE A 221 -15.09 0.69 -4.23
CA ILE A 221 -15.81 -0.58 -4.28
C ILE A 221 -15.26 -1.44 -3.15
N ARG A 222 -16.13 -1.88 -2.25
CA ARG A 222 -15.78 -2.74 -1.11
C ARG A 222 -16.22 -4.17 -1.40
N ILE A 223 -15.34 -5.13 -1.16
CA ILE A 223 -15.68 -6.55 -1.12
C ILE A 223 -15.34 -7.08 0.27
N VAL A 224 -16.32 -7.67 0.95
CA VAL A 224 -16.16 -8.31 2.25
C VAL A 224 -17.09 -9.51 2.33
N ASP A 225 -16.58 -10.66 2.77
CA ASP A 225 -17.35 -11.91 2.84
C ASP A 225 -18.07 -12.25 1.52
N GLY A 226 -17.40 -12.03 0.38
CA GLY A 226 -17.98 -12.21 -0.97
C GLY A 226 -19.01 -11.16 -1.39
N LYS A 227 -19.43 -10.26 -0.48
CA LYS A 227 -20.42 -9.22 -0.77
C LYS A 227 -19.73 -7.98 -1.30
N ARG A 228 -20.16 -7.57 -2.49
CA ARG A 228 -19.74 -6.36 -3.16
C ARG A 228 -20.65 -5.18 -2.78
N SER A 229 -20.08 -4.01 -2.54
CA SER A 229 -20.81 -2.77 -2.31
C SER A 229 -20.06 -1.59 -2.93
N VAL A 230 -20.77 -0.75 -3.66
CA VAL A 230 -20.19 0.46 -4.27
C VAL A 230 -20.51 1.65 -3.40
N PHE A 231 -19.51 2.50 -3.16
CA PHE A 231 -19.66 3.73 -2.39
C PHE A 231 -19.21 4.92 -3.22
N ARG A 232 -19.94 6.03 -3.07
CA ARG A 232 -19.56 7.33 -3.62
C ARG A 232 -19.45 8.35 -2.51
N HIS A 233 -18.47 9.22 -2.62
CA HIS A 233 -18.35 10.37 -1.74
C HIS A 233 -19.18 11.52 -2.30
N LEU A 234 -20.19 11.98 -1.56
CA LEU A 234 -21.09 13.06 -1.97
C LEU A 234 -21.33 14.00 -0.78
N LYS A 235 -21.17 15.31 -1.00
CA LYS A 235 -21.40 16.35 0.02
C LYS A 235 -20.65 16.06 1.33
N GLY A 236 -19.41 15.60 1.23
CA GLY A 236 -18.57 15.33 2.41
C GLY A 236 -18.87 14.00 3.12
N LYS A 237 -19.64 13.08 2.52
CA LYS A 237 -19.99 11.79 3.13
C LYS A 237 -19.90 10.65 2.13
N TRP A 238 -19.46 9.49 2.60
CA TRP A 238 -19.60 8.25 1.86
C TRP A 238 -21.04 7.74 1.93
N VAL A 239 -21.64 7.51 0.76
CA VAL A 239 -22.97 6.92 0.63
C VAL A 239 -22.87 5.64 -0.20
N VAL A 240 -23.70 4.65 0.13
CA VAL A 240 -23.83 3.44 -0.69
C VAL A 240 -24.49 3.84 -2.00
N ASP A 241 -23.83 3.53 -3.11
CA ASP A 241 -24.41 3.68 -4.43
C ASP A 241 -25.32 2.47 -4.69
N SER A 242 -26.59 2.61 -4.32
CA SER A 242 -27.63 1.62 -4.60
C SER A 242 -28.04 1.58 -6.08
N GLY A 243 -27.38 2.36 -6.94
CA GLY A 243 -27.57 2.34 -8.37
C GLY A 243 -26.90 1.13 -9.02
N GLN A 244 -27.50 -0.06 -8.87
CA GLN A 244 -27.72 -1.08 -9.91
C GLN A 244 -28.21 -2.40 -9.28
N LYS A 245 -29.49 -2.69 -9.54
CA LYS A 245 -30.05 -4.05 -9.56
C LYS A 245 -29.65 -4.73 -10.86
#